data_AF-A0A2U8VVI3-F1
#
_entry.id   AF-A0A2U8VVI3-F1
#
_cell.length_a   1.000
_cell.length_b   1.000
_cell.length_c   1.000
_cell.angle_alpha   90.00
_cell.angle_beta   90.00
_cell.angle_gamma   90.00
#
_symmetry.space_group_name_H-M   'P 1'
#
loop_
_entity.id
_entity.type
_entity.pdbx_description
1 polymer ?
#
loop_
_entity_poly.entity_id
_entity_poly.type
_entity_poly.pdbx_seq_one_letter_code
_entity_poly.pdbx_strand_id
1 'polypeptide(L)' 'MSERHPSPSDPAQEGARARAHGRPKDACPYSAGSPERRAWLEGYDGAPIERAPDLPTDRA' A
#
# COMPACT_ATOMS: atom_id res chain seq x y z
N MET A 1 24.37 -18.65 5.63
CA MET A 1 24.21 -17.51 4.69
C MET A 1 22.92 -16.85 5.09
N SER A 2 22.97 -15.71 5.78
CA SER A 2 21.80 -15.03 6.33
C SER A 2 20.80 -14.78 5.21
N GLU A 3 19.68 -15.49 5.28
CA GLU A 3 18.49 -15.24 4.48
C GLU A 3 18.23 -13.75 4.63
N ARG A 4 18.46 -13.00 3.55
CA ARG A 4 18.01 -11.63 3.44
C ARG A 4 16.51 -11.71 3.60
N HIS A 5 16.00 -11.58 4.82
CA HIS A 5 14.62 -11.22 5.06
C HIS A 5 14.41 -10.01 4.15
N PRO A 6 13.61 -10.11 3.06
CA PRO A 6 13.18 -8.91 2.39
C PRO A 6 12.52 -8.12 3.52
N SER A 7 13.09 -6.96 3.86
CA SER A 7 12.44 -6.04 4.79
C SER A 7 10.97 -6.02 4.37
N PRO A 8 10.03 -6.46 5.22
CA PRO A 8 8.67 -6.70 4.78
C PRO A 8 8.22 -5.38 4.19
N SER A 9 8.09 -5.32 2.86
CA SER A 9 7.59 -4.13 2.21
C SER A 9 6.25 -3.89 2.86
N ASP A 10 6.11 -2.72 3.48
CA ASP A 10 4.94 -2.39 4.27
C ASP A 10 3.70 -2.78 3.46
N PRO A 11 2.84 -3.71 3.96
CA PRO A 11 1.80 -4.31 3.11
C PRO A 11 0.94 -3.23 2.44
N ALA A 12 0.71 -2.10 3.11
CA ALA A 12 0.04 -0.94 2.56
C ALA A 12 0.77 -0.31 1.35
N GLN A 13 2.09 -0.15 1.40
CA GLN A 13 2.86 0.32 0.24
C GLN A 13 2.78 -0.69 -0.92
N GLU A 14 2.79 -1.97 -0.62
CA GLU A 14 2.69 -3.01 -1.64
C GLU A 14 1.30 -3.01 -2.33
N GLY A 15 0.23 -2.80 -1.54
CA GLY A 15 -1.12 -2.60 -2.06
C GLY A 15 -1.25 -1.35 -2.93
N ALA A 16 -0.68 -0.23 -2.49
CA ALA A 16 -0.66 1.01 -3.27
C ALA A 16 0.07 0.84 -4.61
N ARG A 17 1.20 0.12 -4.61
CA ARG A 17 1.91 -0.25 -5.85
C ARG A 17 1.07 -1.13 -6.74
N ALA A 18 0.41 -2.16 -6.18
CA ALA A 18 -0.46 -3.04 -6.95
C ALA A 18 -1.58 -2.25 -7.67
N ARG A 19 -2.23 -1.29 -6.98
CA ARG A 19 -3.18 -0.36 -7.60
C ARG A 19 -2.54 0.48 -8.71
N ALA A 20 -1.37 1.08 -8.45
CA ALA A 20 -0.65 1.89 -9.44
C ALA A 20 -0.25 1.09 -10.69
N HIS A 21 0.05 -0.20 -10.52
CA HIS A 21 0.32 -1.14 -11.61
C HIS A 21 -0.95 -1.72 -12.27
N GLY A 22 -2.16 -1.38 -11.79
CA GLY A 22 -3.41 -1.92 -12.31
C GLY A 22 -3.66 -3.40 -11.98
N ARG A 23 -2.93 -3.96 -11.00
CA ARG A 23 -3.18 -5.32 -10.51
C ARG A 23 -4.50 -5.31 -9.71
N PRO A 24 -5.33 -6.37 -9.74
CA PRO A 24 -6.57 -6.43 -8.95
C PRO A 24 -6.31 -6.72 -7.46
N LYS A 25 -7.31 -6.45 -6.59
CA LYS A 25 -7.27 -6.80 -5.15
C LYS A 25 -7.06 -8.29 -4.87
N ASP A 26 -7.44 -9.14 -5.82
CA ASP A 26 -7.27 -10.59 -5.73
C ASP A 26 -5.81 -11.03 -5.91
N ALA A 27 -4.96 -10.16 -6.47
CA ALA A 27 -3.52 -10.41 -6.58
C ALA A 27 -2.77 -10.21 -5.25
N CYS A 28 -3.49 -9.96 -4.17
CA CYS A 28 -2.96 -9.86 -2.81
C CYS A 28 -2.38 -11.22 -2.38
N PRO A 29 -1.06 -11.29 -2.08
CA PRO A 29 -0.40 -12.56 -1.72
C PRO A 29 -0.74 -13.03 -0.30
N TYR A 30 -1.40 -12.17 0.51
CA TYR A 30 -1.73 -12.45 1.89
C TYR A 30 -3.05 -13.20 2.04
N SER A 31 -3.07 -14.16 2.97
CA SER A 31 -4.23 -14.96 3.34
C SER A 31 -5.43 -14.11 3.76
N ALA A 32 -6.64 -14.59 3.44
CA ALA A 32 -7.87 -13.98 3.90
C ALA A 32 -7.92 -13.96 5.44
N GLY A 33 -8.06 -12.77 6.03
CA GLY A 33 -8.13 -12.58 7.49
C GLY A 33 -6.82 -12.20 8.17
N SER A 34 -5.68 -12.28 7.48
CA SER A 34 -4.41 -11.81 8.04
C SER A 34 -4.38 -10.27 8.17
N PRO A 35 -3.78 -9.71 9.21
CA PRO A 35 -3.62 -8.27 9.36
C PRO A 35 -2.83 -7.65 8.18
N GLU A 36 -1.90 -8.38 7.58
CA GLU A 36 -1.15 -7.94 6.40
C GLU A 36 -2.06 -7.75 5.17
N ARG A 37 -3.08 -8.61 4.98
CA ARG A 37 -4.07 -8.43 3.92
C ARG A 37 -4.88 -7.16 4.14
N ARG A 38 -5.23 -6.84 5.40
CA ARG A 38 -5.97 -5.62 5.73
C ARG A 38 -5.14 -4.39 5.38
N ALA A 39 -3.90 -4.33 5.83
CA ALA A 39 -2.98 -3.24 5.50
C ALA A 39 -2.75 -3.12 3.99
N TRP A 40 -2.57 -4.24 3.27
CA TRP A 40 -2.46 -4.24 1.81
C TRP A 40 -3.71 -3.70 1.12
N LEU A 41 -4.89 -4.13 1.56
CA LEU A 41 -6.15 -3.64 1.02
C LEU A 41 -6.36 -2.15 1.33
N GLU A 42 -5.97 -1.67 2.51
CA GLU A 42 -6.03 -0.25 2.88
C GLU A 42 -5.16 0.61 1.94
N GLY A 43 -3.92 0.18 1.69
CA GLY A 43 -3.04 0.87 0.75
C GLY A 43 -3.49 0.75 -0.71
N TYR A 44 -4.07 -0.39 -1.09
CA TYR A 44 -4.63 -0.59 -2.43
C TYR A 44 -5.87 0.27 -2.69
N ASP A 45 -6.79 0.35 -1.73
CA ASP A 45 -7.98 1.19 -1.80
C ASP A 45 -7.60 2.67 -1.92
N GLY A 46 -6.36 3.00 -1.53
CA GLY A 46 -5.87 4.36 -1.50
C GLY A 46 -6.57 5.15 -0.43
N ALA A 47 -6.97 4.49 0.67
CA ALA A 47 -7.46 5.17 1.86
C ALA A 47 -6.43 6.25 2.18
N PRO A 48 -6.79 7.53 2.06
CA PRO A 48 -5.85 8.58 2.35
C PRO A 48 -5.50 8.42 3.83
N ILE A 49 -4.26 8.03 4.13
CA ILE A 49 -3.66 8.35 5.43
C ILE A 49 -3.48 9.86 5.40
N GLU A 50 -4.59 10.60 5.51
CA GLU A 50 -4.76 12.05 5.58
C GLU A 50 -3.53 12.86 5.14
N ARG A 51 -3.01 12.57 3.94
CA ARG A 51 -1.98 13.41 3.35
C ARG A 51 -2.79 14.57 2.84
N ALA A 52 -2.94 15.55 3.73
CA ALA A 52 -3.62 16.80 3.49
C ALA A 52 -3.32 17.21 2.04
N PRO A 53 -4.37 17.44 1.22
CA PRO A 53 -4.16 17.85 -0.15
C PRO A 53 -3.21 19.03 -0.11
N ASP A 54 -2.10 18.92 -0.84
CA ASP A 54 -1.10 19.95 -1.00
C ASP A 54 -1.80 21.30 -1.04
N LEU A 55 -1.60 22.09 0.02
CA LEU A 55 -2.03 23.48 0.08
C LEU A 55 -1.63 24.12 -1.26
N PRO A 56 -2.54 24.86 -1.91
CA PRO A 56 -2.20 25.48 -3.18
C PRO A 56 -0.95 26.32 -2.94
N THR A 57 0.09 26.07 -3.73
CA THR A 57 1.16 27.05 -3.95
C THR A 57 0.49 28.26 -4.58
N ASP A 58 -0.05 29.12 -3.72
CA ASP A 58 -0.42 30.46 -4.08
C ASP A 58 0.89 31.18 -4.37
N ARG A 59 1.14 31.34 -5.66
CA ARG A 59 2.20 32.18 -6.19
C ARG A 59 1.52 33.48 -6.60
N ALA A 60 1.59 34.49 -5.73
CA ALA A 60 1.29 35.88 -6.06
C ALA A 60 2.21 36.82 -5.27
#